data_AF-A0A086P725-F1
#
_entry.id   AF-A0A086P725-F1
#
_cell.length_a   1.000
_cell.length_b   1.000
_cell.length_c   1.000
_cell.angle_alpha   90.00
_cell.angle_beta   90.00
_cell.angle_gamma   90.00
#
_symmetry.space_group_name_H-M   'P 1'
#
loop_
_entity.id
_entity.type
_entity.pdbx_description
1 polymer ?
#
loop_
_entity_poly.entity_id
_entity_poly.type
_entity_poly.pdbx_seq_one_letter_code
_entity_poly.pdbx_strand_id
1 'polypeptide(L)'
;MNAITGIPQGIDLRAEIDRLRKDRNAVILGHYYQKPEIQDLSDFVGDSLELSRKAAETDAEVIAFCGVRFMAETAKILSPEKIVVLPDMDAGCSLEDSCPPTQFKAFREAHPDHIALSYINCSAEVKALSDIIVTSSSAETILSQIPRDQKIIFGPDKHLGGYLMRKFDRDMLLWPGVCIVHEAFSETELLKLKAEHPGAPVAAHPECPPYIVDHADYVGSTSGILQYAKTMTGDTLIVATEPHIIHQMQKAVPEKSFIGAPGADGNCNCNVCPYMALNTMEKLYLALRDLQPRIEMDETLRLGARKSLDRMLEMASGTVGKGDVGNR
;
A
#
# COMPACT_ATOMS: atom_id res chain seq x y z
N MET A 1 11.86 21.59 5.52
CA MET A 1 12.24 21.33 6.92
C MET A 1 11.41 22.23 7.82
N ASN A 2 10.16 21.86 8.09
CA ASN A 2 9.40 22.50 9.17
C ASN A 2 9.98 21.96 10.48
N ALA A 3 10.62 22.82 11.27
CA ALA A 3 11.03 22.48 12.61
C ALA A 3 9.79 21.98 13.35
N ILE A 4 9.84 20.75 13.87
CA ILE A 4 8.75 20.17 14.66
C ILE A 4 8.74 20.91 16.00
N THR A 5 8.02 22.02 16.05
CA THR A 5 7.87 22.84 17.25
C THR A 5 6.81 22.22 18.16
N GLY A 6 6.99 22.37 19.48
CA GLY A 6 5.97 21.94 20.46
C GLY A 6 6.16 20.54 21.04
N ILE A 7 7.29 19.86 20.81
CA ILE A 7 7.65 18.64 21.56
C ILE A 7 8.46 19.04 22.80
N PRO A 8 8.02 18.71 24.02
CA PRO A 8 8.79 19.00 25.23
C PRO A 8 10.16 18.31 25.19
N GLN A 9 11.21 18.98 25.70
CA GLN A 9 12.55 18.40 25.73
C GLN A 9 12.65 17.25 26.75
N GLY A 10 13.43 16.22 26.41
CA GLY A 10 13.76 15.11 27.31
C GLY A 10 12.62 14.10 27.54
N ILE A 11 11.55 14.14 26.73
CA ILE A 11 10.48 13.15 26.82
C ILE A 11 10.87 11.83 26.16
N ASP A 12 10.39 10.73 26.73
CA ASP A 12 10.34 9.45 26.03
C ASP A 12 9.12 9.45 25.11
N LEU A 13 9.35 9.71 23.82
CA LEU A 13 8.28 9.76 22.81
C LEU A 13 7.48 8.47 22.75
N ARG A 14 8.11 7.31 22.94
CA ARG A 14 7.43 6.02 22.87
C ARG A 14 6.46 5.88 24.04
N ALA A 15 6.93 6.18 25.25
CA ALA A 15 6.09 6.14 26.45
C ALA A 15 4.92 7.15 26.37
N GLU A 16 5.16 8.35 25.84
CA GLU A 16 4.10 9.35 25.68
C GLU A 16 3.09 8.99 24.59
N ILE A 17 3.52 8.40 23.47
CA ILE A 17 2.60 7.87 22.47
C ILE A 17 1.75 6.74 23.07
N ASP A 18 2.35 5.84 23.84
CA ASP A 18 1.62 4.76 24.52
C ASP A 18 0.59 5.29 25.53
N ARG A 19 0.92 6.36 26.24
CA ARG A 19 -0.01 7.05 27.14
C ARG A 19 -1.15 7.71 26.36
N LEU A 20 -0.83 8.50 25.34
CA LEU A 20 -1.83 9.19 24.51
C LEU A 20 -2.75 8.22 23.79
N ARG A 21 -2.22 7.10 23.28
CA ARG A 21 -3.02 6.03 22.67
C ARG A 21 -4.10 5.52 23.61
N LYS A 22 -3.77 5.31 24.89
CA LYS A 22 -4.74 4.89 25.92
C LYS A 22 -5.73 6.00 26.28
N ASP A 23 -5.23 7.20 26.53
CA ASP A 23 -6.04 8.36 26.94
C ASP A 23 -7.06 8.78 25.87
N ARG A 24 -6.75 8.55 24.60
CA ARG A 24 -7.60 8.88 23.44
C ARG A 24 -8.45 7.71 22.95
N ASN A 25 -8.37 6.53 23.59
CA ASN A 25 -8.92 5.29 23.04
C ASN A 25 -8.58 5.14 21.55
N ALA A 26 -7.28 5.28 21.22
CA ALA A 26 -6.79 5.30 19.85
C ALA A 26 -6.23 3.94 19.43
N VAL A 27 -6.30 3.66 18.13
CA VAL A 27 -5.55 2.59 17.45
C VAL A 27 -4.55 3.21 16.48
N ILE A 28 -3.34 2.67 16.46
CA ILE A 28 -2.27 3.04 15.53
C ILE A 28 -2.20 1.98 14.44
N LEU A 29 -2.48 2.38 13.20
CA LEU A 29 -2.44 1.54 12.01
C LEU A 29 -1.21 1.88 11.19
N GLY A 30 -0.26 0.96 11.05
CA GLY A 30 0.99 1.17 10.32
C GLY A 30 1.05 0.40 9.01
N HIS A 31 1.41 1.06 7.92
CA HIS A 31 1.75 0.35 6.68
C HIS A 31 3.11 -0.36 6.81
N TYR A 32 3.30 -1.46 6.10
CA TYR A 32 4.59 -2.18 6.01
C TYR A 32 5.79 -1.33 5.58
N TYR A 33 5.54 -0.20 4.94
CA TYR A 33 6.59 0.71 4.42
C TYR A 33 6.95 1.82 5.41
N GLN A 34 6.34 1.83 6.59
CA GLN A 34 6.73 2.72 7.68
C GLN A 34 8.10 2.34 8.22
N LYS A 35 8.79 3.27 8.87
CA LYS A 35 10.06 2.93 9.53
C LYS A 35 9.86 1.90 10.65
N PRO A 36 10.87 1.07 10.95
CA PRO A 36 10.79 0.04 12.01
C PRO A 36 10.20 0.53 13.33
N GLU A 37 10.59 1.72 13.79
CA GLU A 37 10.11 2.28 15.06
C GLU A 37 8.59 2.55 15.08
N ILE A 38 8.01 2.94 13.94
CA ILE A 38 6.55 3.13 13.81
C ILE A 38 5.86 1.77 13.67
N GLN A 39 6.45 0.84 12.90
CA GLN A 39 5.91 -0.51 12.78
C GLN A 39 5.83 -1.22 14.14
N ASP A 40 6.87 -1.11 14.97
CA ASP A 40 6.94 -1.73 16.30
C ASP A 40 5.99 -1.10 17.34
N LEU A 41 5.55 0.13 17.09
CA LEU A 41 4.59 0.84 17.93
C LEU A 41 3.13 0.59 17.50
N SER A 42 2.91 0.28 16.23
CA SER A 42 1.58 0.13 15.65
C SER A 42 0.83 -1.05 16.27
N ASP A 43 -0.46 -0.86 16.54
CA ASP A 43 -1.35 -1.93 17.03
C ASP A 43 -1.57 -2.98 15.94
N PHE A 44 -1.59 -2.54 14.67
CA PHE A 44 -1.66 -3.41 13.50
C PHE A 44 -0.71 -2.89 12.43
N VAL A 45 0.07 -3.82 11.85
CA VAL A 45 0.92 -3.57 10.67
C VAL A 45 0.41 -4.42 9.53
N GLY A 46 0.12 -3.81 8.38
CA GLY A 46 -0.50 -4.52 7.26
C GLY A 46 -0.39 -3.81 5.92
N ASP A 47 -0.89 -4.48 4.89
CA ASP A 47 -1.10 -3.89 3.57
C ASP A 47 -2.39 -3.03 3.52
N SER A 48 -2.66 -2.39 2.39
CA SER A 48 -3.82 -1.50 2.26
C SER A 48 -5.17 -2.19 2.48
N LEU A 49 -5.31 -3.48 2.15
CA LEU A 49 -6.57 -4.21 2.33
C LEU A 49 -6.78 -4.55 3.81
N GLU A 50 -5.74 -5.06 4.46
CA GLU A 50 -5.76 -5.41 5.89
C GLU A 50 -6.03 -4.18 6.75
N LEU A 51 -5.36 -3.06 6.47
CA LEU A 51 -5.56 -1.81 7.20
C LEU A 51 -6.95 -1.22 6.97
N SER A 52 -7.51 -1.35 5.75
CA SER A 52 -8.90 -0.93 5.47
C SER A 52 -9.91 -1.72 6.30
N ARG A 53 -9.74 -3.05 6.38
CA ARG A 53 -10.58 -3.91 7.23
C ARG A 53 -10.45 -3.54 8.70
N LYS A 54 -9.22 -3.35 9.20
CA LYS A 54 -8.99 -2.96 10.61
C LYS A 54 -9.58 -1.59 10.94
N ALA A 55 -9.50 -0.64 10.02
CA ALA A 55 -10.15 0.65 10.19
C ALA A 55 -11.68 0.53 10.27
N ALA A 56 -12.30 -0.37 9.51
CA ALA A 56 -13.74 -0.62 9.57
C ALA A 56 -14.18 -1.37 10.85
N GLU A 57 -13.39 -2.35 11.29
CA GLU A 57 -13.71 -3.25 12.40
C GLU A 57 -13.43 -2.67 13.80
N THR A 58 -12.54 -1.68 13.93
CA THR A 58 -12.08 -1.21 15.25
C THR A 58 -13.19 -0.52 16.05
N ASP A 59 -13.16 -0.68 17.38
CA ASP A 59 -14.02 0.06 18.34
C ASP A 59 -13.33 1.32 18.92
N ALA A 60 -12.10 1.61 18.48
CA ALA A 60 -11.37 2.81 18.90
C ALA A 60 -12.08 4.10 18.44
N GLU A 61 -12.01 5.16 19.24
CA GLU A 61 -12.56 6.48 18.90
C GLU A 61 -11.66 7.25 17.92
N VAL A 62 -10.35 6.98 18.00
CA VAL A 62 -9.32 7.63 17.20
C VAL A 62 -8.53 6.58 16.39
N ILE A 63 -8.31 6.85 15.11
CA ILE A 63 -7.40 6.09 14.25
C ILE A 63 -6.21 7.00 13.92
N ALA A 64 -5.04 6.68 14.43
CA ALA A 64 -3.79 7.26 13.95
C ALA A 64 -3.25 6.40 12.81
N PHE A 65 -3.36 6.92 11.58
CA PHE A 65 -3.00 6.19 10.38
C PHE A 65 -1.59 6.56 9.93
N CYS A 66 -0.62 5.70 10.21
CA CYS A 66 0.76 5.81 9.78
C CYS A 66 0.92 5.21 8.37
N GLY A 67 0.60 6.02 7.36
CA GLY A 67 0.62 5.63 5.96
C GLY A 67 0.65 6.87 5.06
N VAL A 68 -0.09 6.82 3.96
CA VAL A 68 -0.26 7.95 3.04
C VAL A 68 -1.72 8.40 3.01
N ARG A 69 -1.97 9.60 2.50
CA ARG A 69 -3.24 10.32 2.60
C ARG A 69 -4.43 9.53 2.10
N PHE A 70 -4.37 8.95 0.91
CA PHE A 70 -5.49 8.15 0.39
C PHE A 70 -5.85 6.94 1.28
N MET A 71 -4.90 6.41 2.06
CA MET A 71 -5.16 5.30 2.99
C MET A 71 -5.89 5.80 4.24
N ALA A 72 -5.47 6.96 4.76
CA ALA A 72 -6.15 7.62 5.88
C ALA A 72 -7.57 8.10 5.47
N GLU A 73 -7.73 8.59 4.23
CA GLU A 73 -9.03 8.86 3.61
C GLU A 73 -9.89 7.59 3.52
N THR A 74 -9.31 6.46 3.14
CA THR A 74 -10.03 5.18 3.12
C THR A 74 -10.51 4.79 4.51
N ALA A 75 -9.68 4.96 5.54
CA ALA A 75 -10.09 4.75 6.93
C ALA A 75 -11.25 5.67 7.34
N LYS A 76 -11.22 6.96 6.94
CA LYS A 76 -12.32 7.91 7.20
C LYS A 76 -13.59 7.55 6.43
N ILE A 77 -13.49 7.04 5.21
CA ILE A 77 -14.65 6.60 4.43
C ILE A 77 -15.37 5.43 5.13
N LEU A 78 -14.60 4.46 5.62
CA LEU A 78 -15.11 3.25 6.27
C LEU A 78 -15.53 3.49 7.73
N SER A 79 -14.95 4.48 8.39
CA SER A 79 -15.24 4.87 9.78
C SER A 79 -15.58 6.37 9.90
N PRO A 80 -16.75 6.80 9.39
CA PRO A 80 -17.11 8.21 9.29
C PRO A 80 -17.16 8.95 10.63
N GLU A 81 -17.62 8.28 11.68
CA GLU A 81 -17.79 8.89 13.01
C GLU A 81 -16.48 8.99 13.80
N LYS A 82 -15.44 8.24 13.40
CA LYS A 82 -14.16 8.21 14.10
C LYS A 82 -13.29 9.42 13.72
N ILE A 83 -12.44 9.83 14.65
CA ILE A 83 -11.38 10.80 14.36
C ILE A 83 -10.25 10.04 13.67
N VAL A 84 -9.93 10.40 12.44
CA VAL A 84 -8.79 9.84 11.71
C VAL A 84 -7.72 10.92 11.59
N VAL A 85 -6.54 10.64 12.14
CA VAL A 85 -5.38 11.54 12.04
C VAL A 85 -4.27 10.88 11.22
N LEU A 86 -3.60 11.71 10.44
CA LEU A 86 -2.44 11.31 9.63
C LEU A 86 -1.25 12.14 10.12
N PRO A 87 -0.11 11.54 10.55
CA PRO A 87 1.01 12.30 11.09
C PRO A 87 1.51 13.43 10.18
N ASP A 88 1.43 13.27 8.87
CA ASP A 88 1.78 14.32 7.90
C ASP A 88 0.80 14.35 6.72
N MET A 89 0.12 15.48 6.51
CA MET A 89 -0.83 15.64 5.41
C MET A 89 -0.16 15.66 4.03
N ASP A 90 1.15 15.95 3.96
CA ASP A 90 1.94 15.91 2.73
C ASP A 90 2.38 14.48 2.37
N ALA A 91 2.04 13.47 3.18
CA ALA A 91 2.26 12.05 2.87
C ALA A 91 1.32 11.58 1.73
N GLY A 92 1.58 12.06 0.51
CA GLY A 92 0.83 11.70 -0.71
C GLY A 92 1.27 10.37 -1.34
N CYS A 93 1.00 10.22 -2.64
CA CYS A 93 1.44 9.06 -3.42
C CYS A 93 1.57 9.44 -4.89
N SER A 94 2.67 9.07 -5.54
CA SER A 94 2.89 9.34 -6.97
C SER A 94 1.79 8.77 -7.87
N LEU A 95 1.21 7.63 -7.49
CA LEU A 95 0.13 7.01 -8.24
C LEU A 95 -1.16 7.82 -8.15
N GLU A 96 -1.49 8.30 -6.95
CA GLU A 96 -2.62 9.21 -6.71
C GLU A 96 -2.43 10.50 -7.52
N ASP A 97 -1.26 11.12 -7.41
CA ASP A 97 -0.92 12.36 -8.12
C ASP A 97 -0.99 12.21 -9.65
N SER A 98 -0.64 11.02 -10.16
CA SER A 98 -0.69 10.70 -11.60
C SER A 98 -2.10 10.52 -12.16
N CYS A 99 -3.13 10.45 -11.31
CA CYS A 99 -4.50 10.20 -11.70
C CYS A 99 -5.47 11.28 -11.20
N PRO A 100 -5.41 12.51 -11.76
CA PRO A 100 -6.30 13.59 -11.34
C PRO A 100 -7.77 13.24 -11.58
N PRO A 101 -8.69 13.50 -10.64
CA PRO A 101 -10.09 13.09 -10.73
C PRO A 101 -10.82 13.59 -11.99
N THR A 102 -10.53 14.82 -12.41
CA THR A 102 -11.14 15.42 -13.60
C THR A 102 -10.71 14.72 -14.89
N GLN A 103 -9.45 14.31 -14.98
CA GLN A 103 -8.92 13.59 -16.13
C GLN A 103 -9.40 12.14 -16.13
N PHE A 104 -9.42 11.48 -14.97
CA PHE A 104 -9.96 10.12 -14.84
C PHE A 104 -11.45 10.07 -15.20
N LYS A 105 -12.23 11.07 -14.78
CA LYS A 105 -13.64 11.21 -15.19
C LYS A 105 -13.79 11.29 -16.71
N ALA A 106 -13.05 12.18 -17.36
CA ALA A 106 -13.09 12.31 -18.81
C ALA A 106 -12.66 11.01 -19.52
N PHE A 107 -11.68 10.30 -18.96
CA PHE A 107 -11.23 9.02 -19.46
C PHE A 107 -12.31 7.93 -19.37
N ARG A 108 -13.07 7.88 -18.27
CA ARG A 108 -14.24 6.99 -18.15
C ARG A 108 -15.37 7.37 -19.12
N GLU A 109 -15.68 8.66 -19.22
CA GLU A 109 -16.76 9.15 -20.10
C GLU A 109 -16.48 8.86 -21.59
N ALA A 110 -15.21 8.82 -21.99
CA ALA A 110 -14.80 8.40 -23.33
C ALA A 110 -14.97 6.90 -23.61
N HIS A 111 -15.20 6.08 -22.57
CA HIS A 111 -15.29 4.62 -22.64
C HIS A 111 -16.50 4.09 -21.84
N PRO A 112 -17.74 4.43 -22.24
CA PRO A 112 -18.94 4.18 -21.45
C PRO A 112 -19.31 2.70 -21.27
N ASP A 113 -18.71 1.80 -22.06
CA ASP A 113 -18.88 0.35 -21.97
C ASP A 113 -17.86 -0.33 -21.03
N HIS A 114 -16.92 0.43 -20.47
CA HIS A 114 -15.94 -0.08 -19.50
C HIS A 114 -16.41 0.13 -18.06
N ILE A 115 -16.22 -0.87 -17.21
CA ILE A 115 -16.23 -0.64 -15.76
C ILE A 115 -14.85 -0.13 -15.32
N ALA A 116 -14.81 0.73 -14.29
CA ALA A 116 -13.59 1.20 -13.67
C ALA A 116 -13.21 0.31 -12.48
N LEU A 117 -12.16 -0.47 -12.68
CA LEU A 117 -11.47 -1.28 -11.67
C LEU A 117 -10.23 -0.53 -11.22
N SER A 118 -10.34 0.28 -10.17
CA SER A 118 -9.26 1.16 -9.73
C SER A 118 -8.50 0.59 -8.54
N TYR A 119 -7.19 0.60 -8.61
CA TYR A 119 -6.31 0.32 -7.49
C TYR A 119 -6.47 1.38 -6.39
N ILE A 120 -6.40 0.95 -5.14
CA ILE A 120 -6.70 1.74 -3.94
C ILE A 120 -5.84 3.01 -3.80
N ASN A 121 -4.67 3.02 -4.45
CA ASN A 121 -3.69 4.12 -4.52
C ASN A 121 -4.18 5.26 -5.43
N CYS A 122 -5.38 5.77 -5.14
CA CYS A 122 -6.03 6.88 -5.84
C CYS A 122 -6.84 7.74 -4.85
N SER A 123 -7.22 8.96 -5.23
CA SER A 123 -7.92 9.88 -4.32
C SER A 123 -9.35 9.40 -4.01
N ALA A 124 -9.96 9.93 -2.95
CA ALA A 124 -11.37 9.67 -2.65
C ALA A 124 -12.32 9.98 -3.83
N GLU A 125 -12.04 11.01 -4.63
CA GLU A 125 -12.84 11.36 -5.81
C GLU A 125 -12.69 10.32 -6.91
N VAL A 126 -11.48 9.80 -7.16
CA VAL A 126 -11.29 8.67 -8.10
C VAL A 126 -12.02 7.44 -7.59
N LYS A 127 -12.01 7.18 -6.27
CA LYS A 127 -12.81 6.09 -5.68
C LYS A 127 -14.30 6.26 -5.93
N ALA A 128 -14.83 7.48 -5.80
CA ALA A 128 -16.23 7.80 -6.09
C ALA A 128 -16.57 7.69 -7.59
N LEU A 129 -15.56 7.85 -8.45
CA LEU A 129 -15.64 7.62 -9.89
C LEU A 129 -15.27 6.18 -10.26
N SER A 130 -15.16 5.24 -9.33
CA SER A 130 -14.80 3.84 -9.65
C SER A 130 -15.97 2.91 -9.37
N ASP A 131 -16.06 1.80 -10.10
CA ASP A 131 -17.10 0.80 -9.86
C ASP A 131 -16.63 -0.18 -8.78
N ILE A 132 -15.33 -0.53 -8.78
CA ILE A 132 -14.73 -1.47 -7.84
C ILE A 132 -13.32 -0.99 -7.50
N ILE A 133 -12.99 -0.93 -6.21
CA ILE A 133 -11.60 -0.75 -5.77
C ILE A 133 -10.91 -2.11 -5.66
N VAL A 134 -9.62 -2.15 -5.96
CA VAL A 134 -8.76 -3.31 -5.71
C VAL A 134 -7.51 -2.90 -4.95
N THR A 135 -6.86 -3.88 -4.35
CA THR A 135 -5.49 -3.79 -3.82
C THR A 135 -4.61 -4.79 -4.57
N SER A 136 -3.27 -4.74 -4.41
CA SER A 136 -2.40 -5.77 -4.96
C SER A 136 -2.78 -7.17 -4.45
N SER A 137 -3.25 -7.28 -3.21
CA SER A 137 -3.68 -8.53 -2.56
C SER A 137 -5.11 -9.01 -2.91
N SER A 138 -5.86 -8.23 -3.70
CA SER A 138 -7.26 -8.56 -4.05
C SER A 138 -7.55 -8.47 -5.55
N ALA A 139 -6.71 -7.78 -6.31
CA ALA A 139 -6.93 -7.54 -7.73
C ALA A 139 -7.12 -8.84 -8.52
N GLU A 140 -6.29 -9.87 -8.30
CA GLU A 140 -6.43 -11.16 -8.99
C GLU A 140 -7.76 -11.86 -8.66
N THR A 141 -8.12 -11.89 -7.38
CA THR A 141 -9.36 -12.52 -6.91
C THR A 141 -10.59 -11.80 -7.45
N ILE A 142 -10.59 -10.46 -7.42
CA ILE A 142 -11.70 -9.64 -7.92
C ILE A 142 -11.80 -9.75 -9.44
N LEU A 143 -10.68 -9.67 -10.15
CA LEU A 143 -10.63 -9.77 -11.62
C LEU A 143 -11.15 -11.12 -12.13
N SER A 144 -10.85 -12.21 -11.41
CA SER A 144 -11.34 -13.56 -11.75
C SER A 144 -12.86 -13.71 -11.70
N GLN A 145 -13.55 -12.86 -10.95
CA GLN A 145 -15.01 -12.86 -10.79
C GLN A 145 -15.71 -11.99 -11.84
N ILE A 146 -14.99 -11.14 -12.57
CA ILE A 146 -15.57 -10.25 -13.57
C ILE A 146 -15.70 -11.00 -14.90
N PRO A 147 -16.88 -11.03 -15.56
CA PRO A 147 -17.08 -11.69 -16.86
C PRO A 147 -16.01 -11.33 -17.88
N ARG A 148 -15.56 -12.30 -18.67
CA ARG A 148 -14.43 -12.14 -19.61
C ARG A 148 -14.68 -11.09 -20.69
N ASP A 149 -15.92 -10.93 -21.11
CA ASP A 149 -16.40 -9.99 -22.13
C ASP A 149 -16.61 -8.56 -21.61
N GLN A 150 -16.67 -8.36 -20.29
CA GLN A 150 -16.74 -7.04 -19.69
C GLN A 150 -15.46 -6.25 -19.96
N LYS A 151 -15.55 -5.09 -20.60
CA LYS A 151 -14.40 -4.20 -20.77
C LYS A 151 -14.06 -3.51 -19.45
N ILE A 152 -12.77 -3.32 -19.17
CA ILE A 152 -12.27 -2.78 -17.90
C ILE A 152 -11.32 -1.62 -18.17
N ILE A 153 -11.56 -0.49 -17.52
CA ILE A 153 -10.53 0.51 -17.24
C ILE A 153 -9.81 0.07 -15.97
N PHE A 154 -8.49 -0.01 -16.02
CA PHE A 154 -7.66 -0.27 -14.85
C PHE A 154 -6.71 0.90 -14.59
N GLY A 155 -6.62 1.36 -13.36
CA GLY A 155 -5.70 2.44 -13.00
C GLY A 155 -5.51 2.58 -11.48
N PRO A 156 -4.64 3.48 -11.02
CA PRO A 156 -3.77 4.30 -11.87
C PRO A 156 -2.49 3.59 -12.31
N ASP A 157 -2.18 2.41 -11.79
CA ASP A 157 -0.90 1.74 -12.06
C ASP A 157 -0.94 0.86 -13.32
N LYS A 158 -0.15 1.24 -14.33
CA LYS A 158 -0.06 0.51 -15.60
C LYS A 158 0.72 -0.80 -15.51
N HIS A 159 1.64 -0.94 -14.55
CA HIS A 159 2.45 -2.15 -14.40
C HIS A 159 1.65 -3.25 -13.73
N LEU A 160 0.93 -2.91 -12.66
CA LEU A 160 -0.03 -3.83 -12.03
C LEU A 160 -1.10 -4.24 -13.05
N GLY A 161 -1.67 -3.26 -13.77
CA GLY A 161 -2.63 -3.54 -14.84
C GLY A 161 -2.05 -4.46 -15.93
N GLY A 162 -0.85 -4.17 -16.41
CA GLY A 162 -0.16 -4.98 -17.41
C GLY A 162 0.20 -6.39 -16.93
N TYR A 163 0.60 -6.55 -15.66
CA TYR A 163 0.82 -7.84 -15.03
C TYR A 163 -0.47 -8.66 -14.99
N LEU A 164 -1.58 -8.06 -14.58
CA LEU A 164 -2.90 -8.70 -14.59
C LEU A 164 -3.35 -9.10 -16.00
N MET A 165 -3.15 -8.24 -17.00
CA MET A 165 -3.45 -8.56 -18.41
C MET A 165 -2.70 -9.81 -18.87
N ARG A 166 -1.38 -9.88 -18.62
CA ARG A 166 -0.54 -11.04 -18.99
C ARG A 166 -0.97 -12.30 -18.24
N LYS A 167 -1.22 -12.20 -16.93
CA LYS A 167 -1.56 -13.35 -16.08
C LYS A 167 -2.93 -13.94 -16.41
N PHE A 168 -3.90 -13.09 -16.72
CA PHE A 168 -5.28 -13.52 -17.00
C PHE A 168 -5.56 -13.74 -18.47
N ASP A 169 -4.65 -13.35 -19.39
CA ASP A 169 -4.89 -13.32 -20.83
C ASP A 169 -6.19 -12.55 -21.13
N ARG A 170 -6.20 -11.27 -20.74
CA ARG A 170 -7.37 -10.39 -20.80
C ARG A 170 -6.93 -8.97 -21.13
N ASP A 171 -7.59 -8.37 -22.12
CA ASP A 171 -7.38 -6.96 -22.44
C ASP A 171 -8.05 -6.03 -21.43
N MET A 172 -7.32 -4.99 -21.03
CA MET A 172 -7.80 -3.89 -20.20
C MET A 172 -7.28 -2.56 -20.74
N LEU A 173 -8.07 -1.50 -20.57
CA LEU A 173 -7.66 -0.15 -20.88
C LEU A 173 -6.94 0.45 -19.66
N LEU A 174 -5.63 0.66 -19.77
CA LEU A 174 -4.78 1.07 -18.64
C LEU A 174 -4.64 2.59 -18.54
N TRP A 175 -4.80 3.12 -17.33
CA TRP A 175 -4.33 4.46 -16.98
C TRP A 175 -2.79 4.46 -16.94
N PRO A 176 -2.11 5.44 -17.53
CA PRO A 176 -0.65 5.40 -17.74
C PRO A 176 0.17 5.86 -16.52
N GLY A 177 -0.26 5.59 -15.29
CA GLY A 177 0.45 5.95 -14.06
C GLY A 177 1.46 4.87 -13.63
N VAL A 178 2.43 5.26 -12.80
CA VAL A 178 3.46 4.37 -12.24
C VAL A 178 3.83 4.77 -10.81
N CYS A 179 4.27 3.80 -10.01
CA CYS A 179 4.88 4.06 -8.73
C CYS A 179 6.37 4.42 -8.89
N ILE A 180 6.79 5.58 -8.39
CA ILE A 180 8.18 6.04 -8.51
C ILE A 180 9.18 5.12 -7.79
N VAL A 181 8.73 4.40 -6.78
CA VAL A 181 9.55 3.47 -5.99
C VAL A 181 9.84 2.21 -6.79
N HIS A 182 8.79 1.59 -7.35
CA HIS A 182 8.93 0.34 -8.09
C HIS A 182 9.49 0.54 -9.50
N GLU A 183 9.34 1.73 -10.09
CA GLU A 183 10.00 2.10 -11.35
C GLU A 183 11.52 2.26 -11.18
N ALA A 184 12.02 2.51 -9.96
CA ALA A 184 13.43 2.83 -9.72
C ALA A 184 14.36 1.61 -9.74
N PHE A 185 13.83 0.38 -9.74
CA PHE A 185 14.64 -0.84 -9.73
C PHE A 185 15.43 -1.02 -11.02
N SER A 186 16.70 -1.42 -10.89
CA SER A 186 17.59 -1.66 -12.03
C SER A 186 17.64 -3.15 -12.38
N GLU A 187 17.28 -3.50 -13.61
CA GLU A 187 17.45 -4.87 -14.12
C GLU A 187 18.92 -5.31 -14.08
N THR A 188 19.83 -4.41 -14.46
CA THR A 188 21.26 -4.72 -14.54
C THR A 188 21.83 -5.06 -13.16
N GLU A 189 21.47 -4.27 -12.15
CA GLU A 189 21.95 -4.49 -10.79
C GLU A 189 21.26 -5.70 -10.14
N LEU A 190 19.98 -5.95 -10.45
CA LEU A 190 19.29 -7.17 -10.03
C LEU A 190 19.99 -8.42 -10.59
N LEU A 191 20.39 -8.43 -11.86
CA LEU A 191 21.11 -9.55 -12.47
C LEU A 191 22.48 -9.79 -11.84
N LYS A 192 23.22 -8.72 -11.49
CA LYS A 192 24.47 -8.84 -10.72
C LYS A 192 24.21 -9.47 -9.36
N LEU A 193 23.18 -9.00 -8.64
CA LEU A 193 22.83 -9.52 -7.33
C LEU A 193 22.43 -11.01 -7.39
N LYS A 194 21.68 -11.42 -8.42
CA LYS A 194 21.36 -12.84 -8.67
C LYS A 194 22.62 -13.67 -8.95
N ALA A 195 23.65 -13.10 -9.59
CA ALA A 195 24.92 -13.78 -9.82
C ALA A 195 25.77 -13.90 -8.55
N GLU A 196 25.70 -12.92 -7.65
CA GLU A 196 26.35 -12.94 -6.33
C GLU A 196 25.67 -13.90 -5.34
N HIS A 197 24.36 -14.09 -5.47
CA HIS A 197 23.55 -14.98 -4.64
C HIS A 197 22.87 -16.09 -5.48
N PRO A 198 23.65 -17.01 -6.06
CA PRO A 198 23.09 -18.05 -6.91
C PRO A 198 22.12 -18.94 -6.14
N GLY A 199 20.89 -19.07 -6.65
CA GLY A 199 19.83 -19.88 -6.04
C GLY A 199 18.98 -19.15 -5.00
N ALA A 200 19.28 -17.87 -4.68
CA ALA A 200 18.36 -17.05 -3.90
C ALA A 200 17.15 -16.65 -4.77
N PRO A 201 15.90 -16.97 -4.37
CA PRO A 201 14.73 -16.52 -5.11
C PRO A 201 14.58 -14.99 -5.05
N VAL A 202 13.89 -14.45 -6.05
CA VAL A 202 13.50 -13.05 -6.15
C VAL A 202 11.99 -12.93 -5.94
N ALA A 203 11.55 -12.14 -4.97
CA ALA A 203 10.15 -11.78 -4.79
C ALA A 203 9.93 -10.31 -5.15
N ALA A 204 9.02 -10.04 -6.09
CA ALA A 204 8.76 -8.70 -6.60
C ALA A 204 7.31 -8.26 -6.39
N HIS A 205 7.10 -6.96 -6.22
CA HIS A 205 5.75 -6.39 -6.22
C HIS A 205 5.25 -6.24 -7.67
N PRO A 206 3.94 -6.45 -7.97
CA PRO A 206 3.40 -6.30 -9.32
C PRO A 206 3.37 -4.86 -9.85
N GLU A 207 3.69 -3.85 -9.01
CA GLU A 207 3.94 -2.47 -9.46
C GLU A 207 5.32 -2.32 -10.15
N CYS A 208 6.20 -3.33 -10.05
CA CYS A 208 7.47 -3.33 -10.75
C CYS A 208 7.26 -3.45 -12.27
N PRO A 209 8.12 -2.80 -13.07
CA PRO A 209 8.14 -2.98 -14.52
C PRO A 209 8.32 -4.44 -14.94
N PRO A 210 7.87 -4.83 -16.16
CA PRO A 210 8.02 -6.20 -16.66
C PRO A 210 9.45 -6.73 -16.60
N TYR A 211 10.43 -5.89 -16.91
CA TYR A 211 11.85 -6.26 -16.88
C TYR A 211 12.39 -6.60 -15.48
N ILE A 212 11.65 -6.31 -14.40
CA ILE A 212 11.96 -6.79 -13.04
C ILE A 212 11.12 -8.02 -12.71
N VAL A 213 9.82 -7.95 -13.01
CA VAL A 213 8.85 -9.02 -12.74
C VAL A 213 9.22 -10.32 -13.44
N ASP A 214 9.76 -10.25 -14.66
CA ASP A 214 10.16 -11.42 -15.44
C ASP A 214 11.37 -12.17 -14.83
N HIS A 215 12.10 -11.54 -13.89
CA HIS A 215 13.19 -12.18 -13.12
C HIS A 215 12.74 -12.72 -11.76
N ALA A 216 11.47 -12.52 -11.39
CA ALA A 216 10.94 -12.89 -10.08
C ALA A 216 10.42 -14.33 -10.04
N ASP A 217 10.75 -15.04 -8.96
CA ASP A 217 10.22 -16.36 -8.61
C ASP A 217 8.85 -16.25 -7.93
N TYR A 218 8.56 -15.10 -7.32
CA TYR A 218 7.26 -14.78 -6.75
C TYR A 218 6.86 -13.33 -7.06
N VAL A 219 5.60 -13.14 -7.46
CA VAL A 219 5.02 -11.81 -7.73
C VAL A 219 3.72 -11.69 -6.94
N GLY A 220 3.64 -10.69 -6.07
CA GLY A 220 2.46 -10.49 -5.22
C GLY A 220 2.51 -9.22 -4.39
N SER A 221 1.46 -8.99 -3.62
CA SER A 221 1.38 -7.85 -2.69
C SER A 221 2.48 -7.91 -1.63
N THR A 222 2.65 -6.84 -0.86
CA THR A 222 3.59 -6.82 0.27
C THR A 222 3.33 -7.94 1.29
N SER A 223 2.06 -8.20 1.63
CA SER A 223 1.69 -9.32 2.51
C SER A 223 1.94 -10.68 1.85
N GLY A 224 1.70 -10.80 0.53
CA GLY A 224 2.06 -11.97 -0.27
C GLY A 224 3.56 -12.28 -0.24
N ILE A 225 4.40 -11.26 -0.46
CA ILE A 225 5.87 -11.37 -0.40
C ILE A 225 6.31 -11.79 1.01
N LEU A 226 5.70 -11.25 2.08
CA LEU A 226 5.98 -11.68 3.45
C LEU A 226 5.60 -13.15 3.70
N GLN A 227 4.47 -13.63 3.16
CA GLN A 227 4.13 -15.06 3.26
C GLN A 227 5.07 -15.94 2.43
N TYR A 228 5.49 -15.48 1.25
CA TYR A 228 6.49 -16.17 0.45
C TYR A 228 7.82 -16.28 1.21
N ALA A 229 8.29 -15.21 1.85
CA ALA A 229 9.49 -15.23 2.69
C ALA A 229 9.46 -16.31 3.78
N LYS A 230 8.29 -16.53 4.40
CA LYS A 230 8.10 -17.57 5.42
C LYS A 230 8.10 -18.99 4.85
N THR A 231 7.55 -19.16 3.65
CA THR A 231 7.27 -20.49 3.06
C THR A 231 8.32 -20.96 2.05
N MET A 232 9.13 -20.05 1.50
CA MET A 232 10.19 -20.38 0.55
C MET A 232 11.25 -21.30 1.18
N THR A 233 11.86 -22.13 0.34
CA THR A 233 13.01 -22.96 0.71
C THR A 233 14.31 -22.16 0.61
N GLY A 234 15.21 -22.33 1.57
CA GLY A 234 16.50 -21.63 1.62
C GLY A 234 16.48 -20.43 2.56
N ASP A 235 17.67 -19.82 2.71
CA ASP A 235 17.95 -18.86 3.77
C ASP A 235 18.17 -17.43 3.25
N THR A 236 18.04 -17.17 1.95
CA THR A 236 18.27 -15.85 1.36
C THR A 236 17.19 -15.51 0.35
N LEU A 237 16.55 -14.35 0.51
CA LEU A 237 15.53 -13.83 -0.41
C LEU A 237 15.94 -12.44 -0.92
N ILE A 238 15.87 -12.24 -2.24
CA ILE A 238 15.98 -10.92 -2.86
C ILE A 238 14.58 -10.32 -2.95
N VAL A 239 14.40 -9.08 -2.45
CA VAL A 239 13.11 -8.43 -2.27
C VAL A 239 13.03 -7.17 -3.13
N ALA A 240 12.25 -7.22 -4.21
CA ALA A 240 12.00 -6.09 -5.12
C ALA A 240 10.68 -5.39 -4.77
N THR A 241 10.69 -4.72 -3.61
CA THR A 241 9.67 -3.75 -3.18
C THR A 241 10.31 -2.73 -2.23
N GLU A 242 9.52 -1.83 -1.64
CA GLU A 242 10.02 -0.86 -0.64
C GLU A 242 10.69 -1.59 0.55
N PRO A 243 11.91 -1.21 0.95
CA PRO A 243 12.76 -2.03 1.82
C PRO A 243 12.29 -2.17 3.28
N HIS A 244 11.43 -1.31 3.81
CA HIS A 244 11.01 -1.44 5.21
C HIS A 244 10.15 -2.68 5.48
N ILE A 245 9.63 -3.37 4.46
CA ILE A 245 9.00 -4.70 4.67
C ILE A 245 10.00 -5.71 5.25
N ILE A 246 11.30 -5.55 4.97
CA ILE A 246 12.35 -6.45 5.47
C ILE A 246 12.34 -6.51 7.00
N HIS A 247 11.95 -5.42 7.68
CA HIS A 247 11.79 -5.43 9.15
C HIS A 247 10.78 -6.49 9.61
N GLN A 248 9.59 -6.58 8.98
CA GLN A 248 8.62 -7.62 9.32
C GLN A 248 9.10 -9.01 8.91
N MET A 249 9.83 -9.13 7.79
CA MET A 249 10.40 -10.42 7.37
C MET A 249 11.40 -10.93 8.41
N GLN A 250 12.33 -10.09 8.86
CA GLN A 250 13.30 -10.42 9.91
C GLN A 250 12.63 -10.76 11.24
N LYS A 251 11.53 -10.09 11.59
CA LYS A 251 10.74 -10.43 12.78
C LYS A 251 10.00 -11.77 12.63
N ALA A 252 9.52 -12.09 11.43
CA ALA A 252 8.74 -13.30 11.18
C ALA A 252 9.61 -14.57 11.05
N VAL A 253 10.81 -14.44 10.48
CA VAL A 253 11.76 -15.54 10.21
C VAL A 253 13.21 -15.03 10.39
N PRO A 254 13.67 -14.84 11.65
CA PRO A 254 14.96 -14.22 11.96
C PRO A 254 16.18 -15.05 11.52
N GLU A 255 15.99 -16.33 11.20
CA GLU A 255 17.02 -17.23 10.68
C GLU A 255 17.35 -16.99 9.20
N LYS A 256 16.48 -16.29 8.46
CA LYS A 256 16.67 -15.99 7.03
C LYS A 256 17.29 -14.60 6.82
N SER A 257 17.98 -14.47 5.70
CA SER A 257 18.59 -13.24 5.21
C SER A 257 17.74 -12.63 4.09
N PHE A 258 17.62 -11.30 4.10
CA PHE A 258 16.79 -10.55 3.17
C PHE A 258 17.62 -9.45 2.54
N ILE A 259 17.61 -9.38 1.22
CA ILE A 259 18.40 -8.42 0.45
C ILE A 259 17.44 -7.58 -0.39
N GLY A 260 17.41 -6.28 -0.18
CA GLY A 260 16.61 -5.38 -1.01
C GLY A 260 17.18 -5.33 -2.43
N ALA A 261 16.30 -5.40 -3.44
CA ALA A 261 16.74 -5.22 -4.81
C ALA A 261 17.25 -3.78 -5.02
N PRO A 262 18.34 -3.59 -5.76
CA PRO A 262 18.97 -2.28 -5.92
C PRO A 262 18.22 -1.36 -6.88
N GLY A 263 18.31 -0.05 -6.62
CA GLY A 263 17.91 0.99 -7.56
C GLY A 263 18.88 1.20 -8.72
N ALA A 264 18.62 2.20 -9.55
CA ALA A 264 19.37 2.58 -10.76
C ALA A 264 20.91 2.57 -10.62
N ASP A 265 21.42 2.98 -9.47
CA ASP A 265 22.83 3.25 -9.18
C ASP A 265 23.50 2.19 -8.28
N GLY A 266 22.85 1.04 -8.06
CA GLY A 266 23.43 -0.15 -7.40
C GLY A 266 23.64 -0.03 -5.89
N ASN A 267 23.85 1.19 -5.39
CA ASN A 267 24.07 1.52 -3.97
C ASN A 267 23.08 2.53 -3.39
N CYS A 268 22.16 3.06 -4.20
CA CYS A 268 21.18 4.03 -3.72
C CYS A 268 19.95 3.35 -3.11
N ASN A 269 19.52 3.83 -1.94
CA ASN A 269 18.20 3.57 -1.35
C ASN A 269 17.08 4.33 -2.11
N CYS A 270 17.17 4.37 -3.44
CA CYS A 270 16.27 5.12 -4.32
C CYS A 270 14.87 4.50 -4.41
N ASN A 271 14.68 3.33 -3.80
CA ASN A 271 13.42 2.60 -3.64
C ASN A 271 12.79 2.76 -2.24
N VAL A 272 13.28 3.67 -1.39
CA VAL A 272 12.58 4.06 -0.17
C VAL A 272 11.49 5.07 -0.53
N CYS A 273 10.25 4.79 -0.11
CA CYS A 273 9.13 5.69 -0.43
C CYS A 273 9.26 7.03 0.32
N PRO A 274 9.47 8.16 -0.38
CA PRO A 274 9.67 9.45 0.28
C PRO A 274 8.41 9.91 1.02
N TYR A 275 7.23 9.52 0.53
CA TYR A 275 5.95 9.88 1.15
C TYR A 275 5.69 9.11 2.44
N MET A 276 5.97 7.80 2.47
CA MET A 276 5.83 6.99 3.69
C MET A 276 6.77 7.52 4.80
N ALA A 277 8.00 7.90 4.42
CA ALA A 277 9.01 8.43 5.32
C ALA A 277 8.69 9.80 5.94
N LEU A 278 7.65 10.50 5.46
CA LEU A 278 7.19 11.75 6.08
C LEU A 278 6.58 11.54 7.47
N ASN A 279 6.06 10.33 7.73
CA ASN A 279 5.60 9.94 9.06
C ASN A 279 6.80 9.72 9.98
N THR A 280 6.82 10.39 11.13
CA THR A 280 7.87 10.22 12.15
C THR A 280 7.24 10.05 13.53
N MET A 281 8.02 9.54 14.49
CA MET A 281 7.58 9.37 15.88
C MET A 281 7.13 10.71 16.49
N GLU A 282 7.85 11.79 16.19
CA GLU A 282 7.52 13.15 16.60
C GLU A 282 6.15 13.61 16.08
N LYS A 283 5.89 13.38 14.79
CA LYS A 283 4.63 13.77 14.17
C LYS A 283 3.47 12.89 14.64
N LEU A 284 3.70 11.60 14.85
CA LEU A 284 2.70 10.69 15.43
C LEU A 284 2.32 11.11 16.85
N TYR A 285 3.31 11.46 17.68
CA TYR A 285 3.09 12.02 19.01
C TYR A 285 2.22 13.28 18.96
N LEU A 286 2.58 14.26 18.12
CA LEU A 286 1.80 15.49 17.96
C LEU A 286 0.38 15.19 17.46
N ALA A 287 0.25 14.27 16.50
CA ALA A 287 -1.03 13.88 15.94
C ALA A 287 -1.96 13.25 16.98
N LEU A 288 -1.45 12.40 17.87
CA LEU A 288 -2.24 11.82 18.96
C LEU A 288 -2.55 12.84 20.07
N ARG A 289 -1.62 13.75 20.35
CA ARG A 289 -1.80 14.79 21.38
C ARG A 289 -2.90 15.77 20.98
N ASP A 290 -2.77 16.33 19.78
CA ASP A 290 -3.59 17.44 19.29
C ASP A 290 -4.80 16.95 18.48
N LEU A 291 -4.81 15.66 18.14
CA LEU A 291 -5.76 15.07 17.20
C LEU A 291 -5.74 15.82 15.87
N GLN A 292 -4.56 16.17 15.34
CA GLN A 292 -4.36 16.92 14.10
C GLN A 292 -3.07 16.52 13.39
N PRO A 293 -2.99 16.57 12.05
CA PRO A 293 -4.06 16.95 11.14
C PRO A 293 -5.12 15.85 11.02
N ARG A 294 -6.40 16.26 10.99
CA ARG A 294 -7.54 15.35 10.81
C ARG A 294 -7.86 15.17 9.33
N ILE A 295 -8.24 13.95 8.97
CA ILE A 295 -8.90 13.66 7.71
C ILE A 295 -10.37 14.01 7.87
N GLU A 296 -10.81 15.01 7.10
CA GLU A 296 -12.21 15.40 6.97
C GLU A 296 -12.65 15.16 5.53
N MET A 297 -13.92 14.82 5.34
CA MET A 297 -14.46 14.49 4.02
C MET A 297 -15.92 14.90 3.91
N ASP A 298 -16.30 15.46 2.77
CA ASP A 298 -17.70 15.71 2.44
C ASP A 298 -18.49 14.40 2.37
N GLU A 299 -19.70 14.39 2.94
CA GLU A 299 -20.51 13.17 3.06
C GLU A 299 -20.94 12.63 1.69
N THR A 300 -21.17 13.50 0.70
CA THR A 300 -21.54 13.07 -0.65
C THR A 300 -20.36 12.36 -1.32
N LEU A 301 -19.16 12.94 -1.21
CA LEU A 301 -17.93 12.32 -1.68
C LEU A 301 -17.68 10.99 -0.99
N ARG A 302 -17.81 10.96 0.34
CA ARG A 302 -17.59 9.77 1.16
C ARG A 302 -18.52 8.63 0.75
N LEU A 303 -19.81 8.89 0.62
CA LEU A 303 -20.79 7.90 0.17
C LEU A 303 -20.56 7.45 -1.26
N GLY A 304 -20.07 8.34 -2.14
CA GLY A 304 -19.64 7.99 -3.48
C GLY A 304 -18.49 6.99 -3.46
N ALA A 305 -17.41 7.31 -2.74
CA ALA A 305 -16.22 6.46 -2.61
C ALA A 305 -16.49 5.14 -1.88
N ARG A 306 -17.40 5.16 -0.90
CA ARG A 306 -17.76 3.97 -0.12
C ARG A 306 -18.29 2.84 -0.98
N LYS A 307 -19.07 3.13 -2.04
CA LYS A 307 -19.68 2.10 -2.89
C LYS A 307 -18.65 1.14 -3.50
N SER A 308 -17.56 1.69 -4.03
CA SER A 308 -16.50 0.91 -4.67
C SER A 308 -15.61 0.18 -3.67
N LEU A 309 -15.44 0.73 -2.47
CA LEU A 309 -14.75 0.08 -1.35
C LEU A 309 -15.57 -1.06 -0.72
N ASP A 310 -16.87 -0.87 -0.50
CA ASP A 310 -17.75 -1.93 0.00
C ASP A 310 -17.75 -3.10 -1.00
N ARG A 311 -17.78 -2.79 -2.30
CA ARG A 311 -17.66 -3.81 -3.36
C ARG A 311 -16.33 -4.56 -3.34
N MET A 312 -15.22 -3.86 -3.10
CA MET A 312 -13.91 -4.48 -2.88
C MET A 312 -13.96 -5.47 -1.71
N LEU A 313 -14.47 -5.05 -0.56
CA LEU A 313 -14.50 -5.85 0.66
C LEU A 313 -15.38 -7.09 0.52
N GLU A 314 -16.56 -6.95 -0.11
CA GLU A 314 -17.45 -8.05 -0.45
C GLU A 314 -16.76 -9.10 -1.33
N MET A 315 -16.17 -8.66 -2.45
CA MET A 315 -15.56 -9.55 -3.44
C MET A 315 -14.23 -10.15 -2.98
N ALA A 316 -13.53 -9.47 -2.07
CA ALA A 316 -12.27 -9.94 -1.48
C ALA A 316 -12.48 -10.83 -0.24
N SER A 317 -13.70 -11.06 0.22
CA SER A 317 -13.98 -11.89 1.42
C SER A 317 -13.43 -13.33 1.33
N GLY A 318 -13.18 -13.83 0.12
CA GLY A 318 -12.52 -15.12 -0.14
C GLY A 318 -10.99 -15.17 0.01
N THR A 319 -10.31 -14.04 0.28
CA THR A 319 -8.83 -13.96 0.31
C THR A 319 -8.20 -14.15 1.70
N VAL A 320 -9.00 -14.35 2.76
CA VAL A 320 -8.50 -14.44 4.15
C VAL A 320 -7.49 -15.58 4.31
N GLY A 321 -6.27 -15.22 4.71
CA GLY A 321 -5.22 -16.17 5.14
C GLY A 321 -4.56 -16.98 4.03
N LYS A 322 -4.86 -16.72 2.75
CA LYS A 322 -4.31 -17.51 1.64
C LYS A 322 -3.03 -16.93 1.02
N GLY A 323 -2.65 -15.68 1.31
CA GLY A 323 -1.67 -14.97 0.49
C GLY A 323 -2.16 -14.85 -0.96
N ASP A 324 -1.45 -14.11 -1.81
CA ASP A 324 -1.65 -14.25 -3.25
C ASP A 324 -1.11 -15.64 -3.64
N VAL A 325 -1.90 -16.69 -3.42
CA VAL A 325 -1.60 -18.06 -3.85
C VAL A 325 -1.74 -18.11 -5.36
N GLY A 326 -0.66 -17.70 -6.03
CA GLY A 326 -0.32 -18.23 -7.32
C GLY A 326 -0.06 -19.73 -7.17
N ASN A 327 -1.04 -20.56 -7.53
CA ASN A 327 -0.73 -21.87 -8.08
C ASN A 327 -0.59 -21.69 -9.58
N ARG A 328 0.65 -21.50 -10.05
CA ARG A 328 1.16 -22.06 -11.31
C ARG A 328 2.66 -22.28 -11.17
#